data_AF-A0A7C7UMG6-F1
#
_entry.id   AF-A0A7C7UMG6-F1
#
_cell.length_a   1.000
_cell.length_b   1.000
_cell.length_c   1.000
_cell.angle_alpha   90.00
_cell.angle_beta   90.00
_cell.angle_gamma   90.00
#
_symmetry.space_group_name_H-M   'P 1'
#
loop_
_entity.id
_entity.type
_entity.pdbx_description
1 polymer ?
#
loop_
_entity_poly.entity_id
_entity_poly.type
_entity_poly.pdbx_seq_one_letter_code
_entity_poly.pdbx_strand_id
1 'polypeptide(L)'
;MAAHSVAGPLIVPVTINAIVGAEDIVDAMGLRCFGVGPRTWLQKLSYERADRALIAFSVLLFVGSTAVRIAFPSLGRVWVPDFVLA
;
A
#
# COMPACT_ATOMS: atom_id res chain seq x y z
N MET A 1 -33.44 12.77 31.74
CA MET A 1 -32.81 11.42 31.67
C MET A 1 -31.69 11.52 30.64
N ALA A 2 -30.50 11.87 31.11
CA ALA A 2 -29.41 12.36 30.28
C ALA A 2 -28.65 11.21 29.61
N ALA A 3 -28.64 11.21 28.29
CA ALA A 3 -27.76 10.38 27.49
C ALA A 3 -26.33 10.96 27.58
N HIS A 4 -25.58 10.59 28.62
CA HIS A 4 -24.15 10.86 28.68
C HIS A 4 -23.44 9.78 27.87
N SER A 5 -22.85 10.19 26.74
CA SER A 5 -22.04 9.38 25.87
C SER A 5 -20.86 8.77 26.63
N VAL A 6 -20.87 7.44 26.77
CA VAL A 6 -19.86 6.60 27.45
C VAL A 6 -18.44 6.75 26.91
N ALA A 7 -18.24 7.50 25.82
CA ALA A 7 -16.96 7.70 25.16
C ALA A 7 -16.04 8.71 25.87
N GLY A 8 -16.60 9.74 26.54
CA GLY A 8 -15.81 10.79 27.19
C GLY A 8 -14.76 10.30 28.21
N PRO A 9 -15.11 9.39 29.14
CA PRO A 9 -14.18 8.86 30.14
C PRO A 9 -13.03 8.03 29.58
N LEU A 10 -13.17 7.50 28.36
CA LEU A 10 -12.14 6.69 27.70
C LEU A 10 -11.27 7.53 26.75
N ILE A 11 -11.87 8.48 26.04
CA ILE A 11 -11.16 9.32 25.08
C ILE A 11 -10.08 10.14 25.78
N VAL A 12 -10.41 10.78 26.90
CA VAL A 12 -9.47 11.64 27.63
C VAL A 12 -8.17 10.91 28.03
N PRO A 13 -8.20 9.76 28.74
CA PRO A 13 -6.97 9.07 29.11
C PRO A 13 -6.20 8.52 27.91
N VAL A 14 -6.88 8.04 26.85
CA VAL A 14 -6.21 7.57 25.62
C VAL A 14 -5.50 8.72 24.91
N THR A 15 -6.15 9.87 24.78
CA THR A 15 -5.55 11.04 24.13
C THR A 15 -4.37 11.56 24.94
N ILE A 16 -4.49 11.68 26.27
CA ILE A 16 -3.38 12.12 27.12
C ILE A 16 -2.22 11.14 27.03
N ASN A 17 -2.47 9.82 27.09
CA ASN A 17 -1.43 8.81 26.95
C ASN A 17 -0.71 8.87 25.60
N ALA A 18 -1.46 9.10 24.50
CA ALA A 18 -0.88 9.29 23.18
C ALA A 18 -0.02 10.56 23.07
N ILE A 19 -0.44 11.67 23.71
CA ILE A 19 0.33 12.92 23.74
C ILE A 19 1.65 12.73 24.48
N VAL A 20 1.60 12.17 25.70
CA VAL A 20 2.80 11.92 26.51
C VAL A 20 3.74 10.95 25.79
N GLY A 21 3.22 9.87 25.21
CA GLY A 21 4.04 8.94 24.44
C GLY A 21 4.68 9.57 23.19
N ALA A 22 4.00 10.51 22.54
CA ALA A 22 4.58 11.24 21.41
C ALA A 22 5.73 12.18 21.85
N GLU A 23 5.61 12.84 22.99
CA GLU A 23 6.65 13.70 23.57
C GLU A 23 7.93 12.90 23.84
N ASP A 24 7.81 11.75 24.52
CA ASP A 24 8.94 10.87 24.84
C ASP A 24 9.68 10.41 23.57
N ILE A 25 8.94 10.11 22.49
CA ILE A 25 9.53 9.70 21.21
C ILE A 25 10.25 10.86 20.53
N VAL A 26 9.69 12.07 20.56
CA VAL A 26 10.29 13.27 19.94
C VAL A 26 11.54 13.70 20.69
N ASP A 27 11.54 13.67 22.02
CA ASP A 27 12.72 13.98 22.82
C ASP A 27 13.84 12.97 22.54
N ALA A 28 13.52 11.68 22.55
CA ALA A 28 14.46 10.62 22.19
C ALA A 28 14.97 10.75 20.74
N MET A 29 14.12 11.23 19.82
CA MET A 29 14.48 11.52 18.44
C MET A 29 15.50 12.68 18.37
N GLY A 30 15.24 13.77 19.10
CA GLY A 30 16.14 14.91 19.23
C GLY A 30 17.50 14.51 19.80
N LEU A 31 17.53 13.72 20.88
CA LEU A 31 18.75 13.19 21.49
C LEU A 31 19.59 12.31 20.52
N ARG A 32 18.93 11.65 19.56
CA ARG A 32 19.60 10.82 18.53
C ARG A 32 19.95 11.60 17.26
N CYS A 33 19.87 12.94 17.30
CA CYS A 33 20.16 13.83 16.18
C CYS A 33 19.36 13.47 14.91
N PHE A 34 18.14 12.96 15.05
CA PHE A 34 17.28 12.63 13.91
C PHE A 34 16.98 13.90 13.12
N GLY A 35 17.48 14.00 11.89
CA GLY A 35 17.14 15.07 10.94
C GLY A 35 18.24 16.11 10.72
N VAL A 36 19.38 15.96 11.39
CA VAL A 36 20.54 16.85 11.21
C VAL A 36 21.35 16.52 9.95
N GLY A 37 21.23 15.29 9.41
CA GLY A 37 21.97 14.81 8.25
C GLY A 37 21.14 14.07 7.19
N PRO A 38 21.75 13.72 6.04
CA PRO A 38 21.06 13.00 4.97
C PRO A 38 20.52 11.66 5.45
N ARG A 39 19.24 11.40 5.17
CA ARG A 39 18.56 10.16 5.59
C ARG A 39 18.99 8.98 4.72
N THR A 40 19.36 7.89 5.36
CA THR A 40 19.57 6.61 4.70
C THR A 40 18.41 5.66 4.99
N TRP A 41 18.07 4.81 4.02
CA TRP A 41 17.05 3.80 4.19
C TRP A 41 17.63 2.59 4.89
N LEU A 42 17.20 2.33 6.14
CA LEU A 42 17.60 1.14 6.90
C LEU A 42 16.95 -0.13 6.32
N GLN A 43 15.64 -0.06 6.07
CA GLN A 43 14.90 -1.13 5.43
C GLN A 43 14.76 -0.84 3.94
N LYS A 44 15.25 -1.76 3.11
CA LYS A 44 15.14 -1.70 1.66
C LYS A 44 14.17 -2.77 1.20
N LEU A 45 13.22 -2.39 0.34
CA LEU A 45 12.33 -3.34 -0.32
C LEU A 45 13.12 -4.01 -1.45
N SER A 46 13.37 -5.32 -1.32
CA SER A 46 14.02 -6.13 -2.35
C SER A 46 12.97 -6.97 -3.06
N TYR A 47 13.01 -6.95 -4.39
CA TYR A 47 12.17 -7.81 -5.20
C TYR A 47 12.57 -9.27 -5.03
N GLU A 48 11.67 -10.05 -4.45
CA GLU A 48 11.81 -11.49 -4.30
C GLU A 48 11.49 -12.23 -5.60
N ARG A 49 11.95 -13.49 -5.68
CA ARG A 49 11.71 -14.33 -6.87
C ARG A 49 10.22 -14.52 -7.17
N ALA A 50 9.40 -14.62 -6.13
CA ALA A 50 7.95 -14.75 -6.25
C ALA A 50 7.32 -13.53 -6.94
N ASP A 51 7.81 -12.33 -6.61
CA ASP A 51 7.31 -11.08 -7.17
C ASP A 51 7.66 -10.98 -8.67
N ARG A 52 8.89 -11.41 -9.02
CA ARG A 52 9.30 -11.54 -10.43
C ARG A 52 8.50 -12.59 -11.20
N ALA A 53 8.20 -13.73 -10.56
CA ALA A 53 7.37 -14.77 -11.15
C ALA A 53 5.94 -14.29 -11.40
N LEU A 54 5.37 -13.51 -10.46
CA LEU A 54 4.05 -12.92 -10.60
C LEU A 54 3.99 -11.92 -11.76
N ILE A 55 5.02 -11.06 -11.88
CA ILE A 55 5.15 -10.13 -13.01
C ILE A 55 5.24 -10.89 -14.33
N ALA A 56 6.12 -11.90 -14.41
CA ALA A 56 6.28 -12.70 -15.63
C ALA A 56 5.00 -13.44 -16.02
N PHE A 57 4.30 -14.03 -15.05
CA PHE A 57 3.02 -14.70 -15.27
C PHE A 57 1.95 -13.74 -15.79
N SER A 58 1.85 -12.54 -15.19
CA SER A 58 0.89 -11.51 -15.60
C SER A 58 1.15 -11.03 -17.03
N VAL A 59 2.41 -10.79 -17.39
CA VAL A 59 2.81 -10.41 -18.76
C VAL A 59 2.51 -11.54 -19.75
N LEU A 60 2.82 -12.79 -19.39
CA LEU A 60 2.55 -13.94 -20.25
C LEU A 60 1.04 -14.10 -20.50
N LEU A 61 0.21 -13.94 -19.47
CA LEU A 61 -1.24 -14.01 -19.60
C LEU A 61 -1.78 -12.90 -20.52
N PHE A 62 -1.26 -11.67 -20.37
CA PHE A 62 -1.64 -10.54 -21.22
C PHE A 62 -1.22 -10.72 -22.69
N VAL A 63 0.03 -11.11 -22.92
CA VAL A 63 0.54 -11.34 -24.28
C VAL A 63 -0.12 -12.57 -24.90
N GLY A 64 -0.30 -13.64 -24.12
CA GLY A 64 -0.96 -14.86 -24.56
C GLY A 64 -2.41 -14.62 -24.97
N SER A 65 -3.18 -13.90 -24.16
CA SER A 65 -4.56 -13.52 -24.52
C SER A 65 -4.61 -12.63 -25.77
N THR A 66 -3.69 -11.69 -25.92
CA THR A 66 -3.59 -10.83 -27.11
C THR A 66 -3.20 -11.62 -28.36
N ALA A 67 -2.21 -12.51 -28.27
CA ALA A 67 -1.74 -13.33 -29.37
C ALA A 67 -2.80 -14.34 -29.83
N VAL A 68 -3.51 -14.98 -28.90
CA VAL A 68 -4.63 -15.88 -29.20
C VAL A 68 -5.75 -15.13 -29.92
N ARG A 69 -6.06 -13.89 -29.51
CA ARG A 69 -7.04 -13.02 -30.21
C ARG A 69 -6.62 -12.72 -31.65
N ILE A 70 -5.35 -12.43 -31.90
CA ILE A 70 -4.85 -12.09 -33.25
C ILE A 70 -4.80 -13.36 -34.13
N ALA A 71 -4.38 -14.50 -33.58
CA ALA A 71 -4.19 -15.74 -34.31
C ALA A 71 -5.51 -16.47 -34.63
N PHE A 72 -6.54 -16.35 -33.79
CA PHE A 72 -7.82 -17.04 -33.96
C PHE A 72 -9.01 -16.07 -33.88
N PRO A 73 -9.38 -15.40 -34.99
CA PRO A 73 -10.52 -14.49 -35.04
C PRO A 73 -11.88 -15.17 -34.82
N SER A 74 -11.93 -16.51 -34.92
CA SER A 74 -13.14 -17.34 -34.83
C SER A 74 -13.43 -17.90 -33.43
N LEU A 75 -12.48 -17.83 -32.49
CA LEU A 75 -12.73 -18.15 -31.09
C LEU A 75 -13.24 -16.88 -30.40
N GLY A 76 -14.52 -16.90 -30.01
CA GLY A 76 -15.32 -15.77 -29.54
C GLY A 76 -14.64 -14.67 -28.73
N ARG A 77 -15.14 -13.43 -28.93
CA ARG A 77 -14.77 -12.18 -28.25
C ARG A 77 -14.35 -12.38 -26.79
N VAL A 78 -13.06 -12.21 -26.50
CA VAL A 78 -12.62 -11.78 -25.16
C VAL A 78 -13.32 -10.45 -24.90
N TRP A 79 -13.93 -10.30 -23.73
CA TRP A 79 -14.65 -9.08 -23.34
C TRP A 79 -13.67 -7.91 -23.28
N VAL A 80 -13.49 -7.23 -24.41
CA VAL A 80 -12.75 -5.98 -24.54
C VAL A 80 -13.78 -4.96 -25.04
N PRO A 81 -14.17 -3.98 -24.21
CA PRO A 81 -15.13 -2.97 -24.63
C PRO A 81 -14.52 -2.11 -25.74
N ASP A 82 -15.31 -1.81 -26.77
CA ASP A 82 -14.87 -1.21 -28.04
C ASP A 82 -14.16 0.15 -27.88
N PHE A 83 -14.29 0.82 -26.72
CA PHE A 83 -13.62 2.12 -26.46
C PHE A 83 -12.09 2.02 -26.38
N VAL A 84 -11.51 0.84 -26.15
CA VAL A 84 -10.05 0.65 -26.08
C VAL A 84 -9.44 0.48 -27.49
N LEU A 85 -10.27 0.20 -28.49
CA LEU A 85 -9.85 -0.05 -29.88
C LEU A 85 -10.19 1.10 -30.85
N ALA A 86 -10.78 2.19 -30.35
CA ALA A 86 -11.07 3.41 -31.09
C ALA A 86 -9.96 4.46 -30.87
#